data_AF-A0A3D4DW32-F1
#
_entry.id   AF-A0A3D4DW32-F1
#
_cell.length_a   1.000
_cell.length_b   1.000
_cell.length_c   1.000
_cell.angle_alpha   90.00
_cell.angle_beta   90.00
_cell.angle_gamma   90.00
#
_symmetry.space_group_name_H-M   'P 1'
#
loop_
_entity.id
_entity.type
_entity.pdbx_description
1 polymer ?
#
loop_
_entity_poly.entity_id
_entity_poly.type
_entity_poly.pdbx_seq_one_letter_code
_entity_poly.pdbx_strand_id
1 'polypeptide(L)' 'MRSGRGCRRALTVSRQHRILLAGPEVDRRTGAAAVWVPAKDLVGCPGIGYERLRTRVTWCHLRLAHHAVL' A
#
# COMPACT_ATOMS: atom_id res chain seq x y z
N MET A 1 0.69 -17.37 16.29
CA MET A 1 0.85 -16.27 15.31
C MET A 1 1.25 -16.86 13.96
N ARG A 2 0.36 -16.85 12.97
CA ARG A 2 0.75 -17.17 11.58
C ARG A 2 1.35 -15.91 10.98
N SER A 3 2.68 -15.86 10.92
CA SER A 3 3.41 -14.89 10.11
C SER A 3 2.94 -15.04 8.66
N GLY A 4 2.13 -14.09 8.19
CA GLY A 4 1.86 -13.96 6.77
C GLY A 4 3.20 -13.74 6.07
N ARG A 5 3.43 -14.42 4.95
CA ARG A 5 4.65 -14.20 4.16
C ARG A 5 4.62 -12.73 3.71
N GLY A 6 5.38 -11.88 4.41
CA GLY A 6 5.50 -10.48 4.07
C GLY A 6 6.00 -10.31 2.64
N CYS A 7 5.81 -9.13 2.06
CA CYS A 7 6.38 -8.83 0.76
C CYS A 7 7.90 -9.01 0.80
N ARG A 8 8.43 -9.93 -0.02
CA ARG A 8 9.88 -10.24 -0.08
C ARG A 8 10.71 -9.11 -0.71
N ARG A 9 10.05 -8.09 -1.26
CA ARG A 9 10.66 -6.91 -1.87
C ARG A 9 9.90 -5.66 -1.43
N ALA A 10 10.60 -4.54 -1.40
CA ALA A 10 9.95 -3.23 -1.26
C ALA A 10 8.93 -3.03 -2.38
N LEU A 11 7.80 -2.41 -2.05
CA LEU A 11 6.75 -2.07 -2.99
C LEU A 11 6.70 -0.55 -3.18
N THR A 12 6.59 -0.12 -4.43
CA THR A 12 6.16 1.25 -4.77
C THR A 12 4.67 1.21 -5.08
N VAL A 13 3.89 2.03 -4.40
CA VAL A 13 2.44 2.15 -4.62
C VAL A 13 2.02 3.61 -4.74
N SER A 14 0.89 3.86 -5.39
CA SER A 14 0.28 5.19 -5.39
C SER A 14 -0.13 5.61 -3.97
N ARG A 15 -0.09 6.91 -3.68
CA ARG A 15 -0.38 7.47 -2.36
C ARG A 15 -1.72 7.03 -1.75
N GLN A 16 -2.75 6.86 -2.59
CA GLN A 16 -4.10 6.47 -2.16
C GLN A 16 -4.33 4.94 -2.17
N HIS A 17 -3.34 4.15 -2.60
CA HIS A 17 -3.45 2.71 -2.56
C HIS A 17 -3.67 2.25 -1.12
N ARG A 18 -4.65 1.37 -0.90
CA ARG A 18 -5.01 0.91 0.45
C ARG A 18 -4.21 -0.33 0.81
N ILE A 19 -3.53 -0.28 1.95
CA ILE A 19 -2.79 -1.39 2.54
C ILE A 19 -3.62 -1.99 3.67
N LEU A 20 -3.76 -3.31 3.68
CA LEU A 20 -4.40 -4.02 4.78
C LEU A 20 -3.42 -4.12 5.94
N LEU A 21 -3.76 -3.50 7.06
CA LEU A 21 -3.07 -3.71 8.32
C LEU A 21 -3.87 -4.71 9.14
N ALA A 22 -3.20 -5.73 9.67
CA ALA A 22 -3.82 -6.74 10.52
C ALA A 22 -2.89 -7.11 11.67
N GLY A 23 -3.46 -7.43 12.84
CA GLY A 23 -2.72 -7.93 13.99
C GLY A 23 -3.14 -7.31 15.32
N PRO A 24 -2.53 -7.74 16.43
CA PRO A 24 -2.98 -7.34 17.77
C PRO A 24 -2.92 -5.83 18.01
N GLU A 25 -1.94 -5.14 17.44
CA GLU A 25 -1.83 -3.68 17.59
C GLU A 25 -2.94 -2.93 16.84
N VAL A 26 -3.36 -3.45 15.69
CA VAL A 26 -4.47 -2.88 14.91
C VAL A 26 -5.76 -3.02 15.69
N ASP A 27 -6.02 -4.20 16.22
CA ASP A 27 -7.21 -4.47 17.04
C ASP A 27 -7.25 -3.59 18.29
N ARG A 28 -6.13 -3.50 19.03
CA ARG A 28 -6.04 -2.62 20.21
C ARG A 28 -6.33 -1.14 19.91
N ARG A 29 -5.95 -0.64 18.73
CA ARG A 29 -6.13 0.78 18.38
C ARG A 29 -7.46 1.09 17.71
N THR A 30 -8.05 0.12 17.01
CA THR A 30 -9.19 0.37 16.11
C THR A 30 -10.44 -0.41 16.51
N GLY A 31 -10.32 -1.40 17.41
CA GLY A 31 -11.39 -2.35 17.75
C GLY A 31 -11.70 -3.35 16.62
N ALA A 32 -10.86 -3.41 15.58
CA ALA A 32 -11.04 -4.30 14.44
C ALA A 32 -9.78 -5.13 14.20
N ALA A 33 -9.96 -6.43 13.89
CA ALA A 33 -8.85 -7.35 13.62
C ALA A 33 -7.97 -6.94 12.41
N ALA A 34 -8.55 -6.19 11.45
CA ALA A 34 -7.84 -5.64 10.32
C ALA A 34 -8.53 -4.38 9.78
N VAL A 35 -7.75 -3.44 9.23
CA VAL A 35 -8.24 -2.19 8.64
C VAL A 35 -7.51 -1.85 7.34
N TRP A 36 -8.21 -1.22 6.41
CA TRP A 36 -7.62 -0.69 5.17
C TRP A 36 -7.20 0.76 5.36
N VAL A 37 -5.90 1.04 5.22
CA VAL A 37 -5.34 2.38 5.39
C VAL A 37 -4.69 2.83 4.09
N PRO A 38 -4.93 4.06 3.60
CA PRO A 38 -4.21 4.56 2.44
C PRO A 38 -2.71 4.70 2.74
N ALA A 39 -1.86 4.32 1.79
CA ALA A 39 -0.41 4.23 1.97
C ALA A 39 0.24 5.54 2.43
N LYS A 40 -0.29 6.69 2.00
CA LYS A 40 0.18 8.02 2.42
C LYS A 40 0.11 8.25 3.94
N ASP A 41 -0.86 7.63 4.62
CA ASP A 41 -1.06 7.80 6.07
C ASP A 41 -0.11 6.90 6.88
N LEU A 42 0.63 6.01 6.20
CA LEU A 42 1.66 5.16 6.79
C LEU A 42 3.07 5.76 6.66
N VAL A 43 3.21 6.89 5.95
CA VAL A 43 4.49 7.57 5.81
C VAL A 43 4.94 8.09 7.18
N GLY A 44 6.18 7.77 7.56
CA GLY A 44 6.70 8.01 8.90
C GLY A 44 6.82 6.74 9.74
N CYS A 45 6.19 5.63 9.34
CA CYS A 45 6.54 4.31 9.85
C CYS A 45 7.92 3.87 9.33
N PRO A 46 8.68 3.07 10.10
CA PRO A 46 9.97 2.54 9.67
C PRO A 46 9.88 1.83 8.31
N GLY A 47 10.75 2.22 7.37
CA GLY A 47 10.80 1.62 6.03
C GLY A 47 9.73 2.12 5.04
N ILE A 48 8.88 3.08 5.43
CA ILE A 48 7.84 3.66 4.56
C ILE A 48 8.13 5.14 4.35
N GLY A 49 8.36 5.51 3.09
CA GLY A 49 8.63 6.89 2.70
C GLY A 49 8.09 7.20 1.32
N TYR A 50 8.09 8.49 0.97
CA TYR A 50 7.83 8.89 -0.40
C TYR A 50 9.02 8.53 -1.27
N GLU A 51 8.77 7.78 -2.34
CA GLU A 51 9.74 7.66 -3.41
C GLU A 51 9.94 9.04 -4.04
N ARG A 52 11.19 9.49 -4.09
CA ARG A 52 11.55 10.76 -4.71
C ARG A 52 11.29 10.60 -6.21
N LEU A 53 10.19 11.19 -6.67
CA LEU A 53 9.72 11.07 -8.05
C LEU A 53 10.87 11.30 -9.02
N ARG A 54 11.00 10.42 -10.01
CA ARG A 54 11.70 10.76 -11.25
C ARG A 54 11.09 12.07 -11.73
N THR A 55 11.91 13.01 -12.18
CA THR A 55 11.55 14.40 -12.50
C THR A 55 10.39 14.56 -13.50
N ARG A 56 9.91 13.47 -14.09
CA ARG A 56 8.76 13.39 -14.97
C ARG A 56 7.91 12.17 -14.66
N VAL A 57 6.61 12.38 -14.53
CA VAL A 57 5.57 11.33 -14.57
C VAL A 57 4.76 11.54 -15.82
N THR A 58 4.54 10.48 -16.59
CA THR A 58 3.64 10.50 -17.74
C THR A 58 2.35 9.81 -17.34
N TRP A 59 1.24 10.53 -17.41
CA TRP A 59 -0.09 9.97 -17.16
C TRP A 59 -0.66 9.45 -18.48
N CYS A 60 -0.83 8.14 -18.59
CA CYS A 60 -1.39 7.50 -19.78
C CYS A 60 -2.82 7.04 -19.47
N HIS A 61 -3.79 7.45 -20.29
CA HIS A 61 -5.11 6.84 -20.31
C HIS A 61 -5.06 5.60 -21.21
N LEU A 62 -5.15 4.41 -20.61
CA LEU A 62 -5.14 3.15 -21.34
C LEU A 62 -6.57 2.73 -21.66
N ARG A 63 -6.89 2.59 -22.95
CA ARG A 63 -8.11 1.89 -23.40
C ARG A 63 -7.71 0.49 -23.83
N LEU A 64 -8.20 -0.52 -23.11
CA LEU A 64 -7.94 -1.92 -23.42
C LEU A 64 -9.10 -2.49 -24.25
N ALA A 65 -8.78 -3.38 -25.20
CA ALA A 65 -9.80 -4.09 -25.98
C ALA A 65 -10.66 -5.04 -25.11
N HIS A 66 -10.07 -5.55 -24.03
CA HIS A 66 -10.70 -6.40 -23.03
C HIS A 66 -10.25 -6.00 -21.63
N HIS A 67 -11.02 -6.38 -20.61
CA HIS A 67 -10.61 -6.17 -19.22
C HIS A 67 -9.38 -7.02 -18.90
N ALA A 68 -8.26 -6.37 -18.57
CA ALA A 68 -7.02 -7.03 -18.16
C ALA A 68 -6.45 -6.34 -16.92
N VAL A 69 -5.76 -7.11 -16.07
CA VAL A 69 -5.03 -6.59 -14.91
C VAL A 69 -3.62 -6.23 -15.38
N LEU A 70 -3.23 -4.96 -15.21
CA LEU A 70 -1.91 -4.41 -15.54
C LEU A 70 -1.01 -4.33 -14.31
#